data_AF-A0AAD7ZDR9-F1
#
_entry.id   AF-A0AAD7ZDR9-F1
#
_cell.length_a   1.000
_cell.length_b   1.000
_cell.length_c   1.000
_cell.angle_alpha   90.00
_cell.angle_beta   90.00
_cell.angle_gamma   90.00
#
_symmetry.space_group_name_H-M   'P 1'
#
loop_
_entity.id
_entity.type
_entity.pdbx_description
1 polymer ?
#
loop_
_entity_poly.entity_id
_entity_poly.type
_entity_poly.pdbx_seq_one_letter_code
_entity_poly.pdbx_strand_id
1 'polypeptide(L)' 'EFRLSPSTKLYELWKDLPIPIELGVYFFNWTNPDEIFNEGFKPKFVELGPYRF' A
#
# COMPACT_ATOMS: atom_id res chain seq x y z
N GLU A 1 25.24 20.53 -9.67
CA GLU A 1 24.17 20.44 -10.69
C GLU A 1 22.86 19.83 -10.17
N PHE A 2 22.88 19.00 -9.12
CA PHE A 2 21.65 18.54 -8.44
C PHE A 2 21.51 19.20 -7.06
N ARG A 3 20.80 20.31 -6.99
CA ARG A 3 20.41 20.97 -5.74
C ARG A 3 18.91 21.19 -5.74
N LEU A 4 18.26 20.84 -4.62
CA LEU A 4 16.86 21.16 -4.38
C LEU A 4 16.79 22.65 -4.01
N SER A 5 16.35 23.46 -4.96
CA SER A 5 16.18 24.92 -4.83
C SER A 5 14.95 25.31 -5.65
N PRO A 6 14.12 26.27 -5.20
CA PRO A 6 12.92 26.69 -5.93
C PRO A 6 13.16 27.13 -7.39
N SER A 7 14.40 27.46 -7.76
CA SER A 7 14.80 27.86 -9.11
C SER A 7 15.19 26.69 -10.04
N THR A 8 15.23 25.45 -9.55
CA THR A 8 15.74 24.31 -10.34
C THR A 8 14.61 23.44 -10.87
N LYS A 9 14.79 22.87 -12.07
CA LYS A 9 13.84 21.90 -12.66
C LYS A 9 13.63 20.67 -11.77
N LEU A 10 14.63 20.30 -10.98
CA LEU A 10 14.55 19.20 -10.02
C LEU A 10 13.51 19.47 -8.93
N TYR A 11 13.36 20.73 -8.50
CA TYR A 11 12.37 21.12 -7.51
C TYR A 11 10.94 21.01 -8.07
N GLU A 12 10.70 21.43 -9.32
CA GLU A 12 9.38 21.29 -9.95
C GLU A 12 8.96 19.82 -10.07
N LEU A 13 9.89 18.93 -10.46
CA LEU A 13 9.63 17.49 -10.53
C LEU A 13 9.38 16.84 -9.16
N TRP A 14 10.09 17.30 -8.12
CA TRP A 14 9.85 16.81 -6.75
C TRP A 14 8.48 17.28 -6.21
N LYS A 15 8.07 18.49 -6.56
CA LYS A 15 6.82 19.11 -6.13
C LYS A 15 5.60 18.52 -6.81
N ASP A 16 5.66 18.31 -8.12
CA ASP A 16 4.57 17.78 -8.94
C ASP A 16 5.12 16.76 -9.94
N LEU A 17 4.88 15.48 -9.65
CA LEU A 17 5.36 14.39 -10.48
C LEU A 17 4.42 14.25 -11.69
N PRO A 18 4.94 14.30 -12.94
CA PRO A 18 4.11 14.19 -14.15
C PRO A 18 3.64 12.76 -14.44
N ILE A 19 3.69 11.87 -13.44
CA ILE A 19 3.25 10.48 -13.55
C ILE A 19 2.16 10.21 -12.51
N PRO A 20 1.08 9.49 -12.88
CA PRO A 20 0.08 9.08 -11.93
C PRO A 20 0.69 8.07 -10.95
N ILE A 21 0.51 8.32 -9.65
CA ILE A 21 0.88 7.39 -8.59
C ILE A 21 -0.38 6.63 -8.22
N GLU A 22 -0.38 5.31 -8.41
CA GLU A 22 -1.46 4.44 -7.97
C GLU A 22 -1.08 3.75 -6.65
N LEU A 23 -1.96 3.82 -5.65
CA LEU A 23 -1.81 3.05 -4.42
C LEU A 23 -2.71 1.81 -4.46
N GLY A 24 -2.11 0.63 -4.48
CA GLY A 24 -2.82 -0.65 -4.35
C GLY A 24 -2.84 -1.15 -2.91
N VAL A 25 -4.03 -1.18 -2.30
CA VAL A 25 -4.23 -1.70 -0.94
C VAL A 25 -4.76 -3.14 -1.01
N TYR A 26 -4.15 -4.04 -0.23
CA TYR A 26 -4.55 -5.45 -0.10
C TYR A 26 -4.88 -5.74 1.37
N PHE A 27 -5.99 -6.42 1.58
CA PHE A 27 -6.42 -6.89 2.91
C PHE A 27 -6.35 -8.41 2.96
N PHE A 28 -6.03 -8.95 4.12
CA PHE A 28 -6.12 -10.38 4.38
C PHE A 28 -7.35 -10.64 5.25
N ASN A 29 -8.44 -11.07 4.61
CA ASN A 29 -9.68 -11.41 5.29
C ASN A 29 -9.52 -12.69 6.08
N TRP A 30 -9.81 -12.65 7.38
CA TRP A 30 -9.72 -13.81 8.27
C TRP A 30 -11.03 -14.60 8.23
N THR A 31 -10.97 -15.85 7.75
CA THR A 31 -12.18 -16.62 7.44
C THR A 31 -12.60 -17.63 8.51
N ASN A 32 -11.77 -17.89 9.53
CA ASN A 32 -12.09 -18.79 10.65
C ASN A 32 -11.76 -18.18 12.03
N PRO A 33 -12.24 -16.98 12.36
CA PRO A 33 -11.95 -16.34 13.65
C PRO A 33 -12.60 -17.05 14.85
N ASP A 34 -13.69 -17.77 14.63
CA ASP A 34 -14.43 -18.53 15.64
C ASP A 34 -13.64 -19.75 16.17
N GLU A 35 -12.73 -20.30 15.36
CA GLU A 35 -11.92 -21.47 15.74
C GLU A 35 -10.73 -21.11 16.67
N ILE A 36 -10.56 -19.84 17.07
CA ILE A 36 -9.35 -19.33 17.74
C ILE A 36 -8.98 -20.07 19.05
N PHE A 37 -9.98 -20.58 19.77
CA PHE A 37 -9.79 -21.29 21.04
C PHE A 37 -9.63 -22.80 20.87
N ASN A 38 -9.69 -23.32 19.64
CA ASN A 38 -9.53 -24.74 19.38
C ASN A 38 -8.06 -25.16 19.50
N GLU A 39 -7.81 -26.34 20.04
CA GLU A 39 -6.47 -26.92 20.09
C GLU A 39 -5.97 -27.17 18.66
N GLY A 40 -4.73 -26.76 18.37
CA GLY A 40 -4.16 -26.85 17.02
C GLY A 40 -4.70 -25.82 16.02
N PHE A 41 -5.34 -24.74 16.49
CA PHE A 41 -5.87 -23.67 15.65
C PHE A 41 -4.85 -23.13 14.64
N LYS A 42 -5.28 -23.04 13.37
CA LYS A 42 -4.54 -22.43 12.27
C LYS A 42 -5.40 -21.37 11.60
N PRO A 43 -5.01 -20.08 11.61
CA PRO A 43 -5.79 -19.04 10.96
C PRO A 43 -5.74 -19.20 9.44
N LYS A 44 -6.89 -18.95 8.81
CA LYS A 44 -7.10 -18.99 7.37
C LYS A 44 -7.37 -17.57 6.90
N PHE A 45 -6.58 -17.11 5.94
CA PHE A 45 -6.72 -15.80 5.34
C PHE A 45 -7.01 -15.91 3.85
N VAL A 46 -7.83 -15.00 3.33
CA VAL A 46 -8.09 -14.80 1.91
C VAL A 46 -7.67 -13.38 1.56
N GLU A 47 -6.80 -13.24 0.58
CA GLU A 47 -6.39 -11.93 0.06
C GLU A 47 -7.55 -11.26 -0.67
N LEU A 48 -7.78 -9.98 -0.36
CA LEU A 48 -8.78 -9.12 -0.97
C LEU A 48 -8.10 -7.86 -1.48
N GLY A 49 -8.20 -7.60 -2.78
CA GLY A 49 -7.60 -6.43 -3.42
C GLY A 49 -7.24 -6.71 -4.88
N PRO A 50 -6.61 -5.74 -5.56
CA PRO A 50 -6.25 -4.42 -5.04
C PRO A 50 -7.44 -3.45 -4.97
N TYR A 51 -7.53 -2.67 -3.89
CA TYR A 51 -8.30 -1.43 -3.84
C TYR A 51 -7.39 -0.28 -4.29
N ARG A 52 -7.76 0.44 -5.35
CA ARG A 52 -6.90 1.44 -6.01
C ARG A 52 -7.30 2.88 -5.65
N PHE A 53 -6.31 3.73 -5.38
CA PHE A 53 -6.44 5.17 -5.10
C PHE A 53 -5.44 5.96 -5.93
#